data_AF-A0AAE3W8C7-F1
#
_entry.id   AF-A0AAE3W8C7-F1
#
_cell.length_a   1.000
_cell.length_b   1.000
_cell.length_c   1.000
_cell.angle_alpha   90.00
_cell.angle_beta   90.00
_cell.angle_gamma   90.00
#
_symmetry.space_group_name_H-M   'P 1'
#
loop_
_entity.id
_entity.type
_entity.pdbx_description
1 polymer ?
#
loop_
_entity_poly.entity_id
_entity_poly.type
_entity_poly.pdbx_seq_one_letter_code
_entity_poly.pdbx_strand_id
1 'polypeptide(L)'
;MDTRRTAFSLDDAQVRGLQVGDGNVQQSTKIRCPDQGASPVLSYPATISLSTRTLNHLTGHIRRHRHQQRSRWRRLTPRDQALLALAHLRNGDTYTRLAAGFGIGVTTAWRYVQEAIALLAAAAPDLATAMDRIRRYPYVILDGTLIPIDRVADQKPYYSGKHHRHGMNTQTIASPQGTWL
;
A
#
# COMPACT_ATOMS: atom_id res chain seq x y z
N MET A 1 -41.30 2.36 24.43
CA MET A 1 -40.78 2.96 25.68
C MET A 1 -40.02 1.88 26.43
N ASP A 2 -38.89 2.30 27.00
CA ASP A 2 -38.05 1.65 28.01
C ASP A 2 -36.86 0.75 27.58
N THR A 3 -35.77 1.48 27.33
CA THR A 3 -34.39 1.30 27.78
C THR A 3 -34.07 0.26 28.86
N ARG A 4 -33.20 -0.71 28.55
CA ARG A 4 -32.18 -1.19 29.51
C ARG A 4 -30.80 -1.31 28.86
N ARG A 5 -29.95 -0.34 29.21
CA ARG A 5 -28.49 -0.38 29.12
C ARG A 5 -27.98 -1.49 30.05
N THR A 6 -27.18 -2.41 29.53
CA THR A 6 -26.18 -3.11 30.33
C THR A 6 -24.82 -2.55 29.95
N ALA A 7 -24.18 -1.92 30.93
CA ALA A 7 -22.80 -1.49 30.86
C ALA A 7 -21.91 -2.73 30.77
N PHE A 8 -20.98 -2.76 29.81
CA PHE A 8 -19.86 -3.70 29.86
C PHE A 8 -18.56 -2.88 29.92
N SER A 9 -17.81 -3.19 30.96
CA SER A 9 -16.66 -2.46 31.49
C SER A 9 -15.53 -2.31 30.45
N LEU A 10 -14.99 -1.10 30.37
CA LEU A 10 -13.74 -0.75 29.72
C LEU A 10 -12.63 -1.04 30.73
N ASP A 11 -12.13 -2.26 30.78
CA ASP A 11 -10.83 -2.57 31.41
C ASP A 11 -10.38 -3.95 30.91
N ASP A 12 -9.49 -3.94 29.91
CA ASP A 12 -8.45 -4.95 29.66
C ASP A 12 -7.87 -4.78 28.25
N ALA A 13 -7.25 -3.62 28.01
CA ALA A 13 -6.27 -3.45 26.95
C ALA A 13 -4.88 -3.72 27.54
N GLN A 14 -4.52 -4.99 27.71
CA GLN A 14 -3.17 -5.36 28.13
C GLN A 14 -2.20 -5.19 26.96
N VAL A 15 -1.65 -3.98 26.83
CA VAL A 15 -0.56 -3.63 25.91
C VAL A 15 0.77 -3.89 26.63
N ARG A 16 1.41 -5.03 26.38
CA ARG A 16 2.84 -5.29 26.68
C ARG A 16 3.37 -6.32 25.66
N GLY A 17 4.57 -6.22 25.08
CA GLY A 17 5.67 -5.30 25.28
C GLY A 17 6.39 -4.98 23.96
N LEU A 18 6.90 -3.77 23.90
CA LEU A 18 7.79 -3.25 22.87
C LEU A 18 9.20 -3.75 23.19
N GLN A 19 9.76 -4.64 22.38
CA GLN A 19 11.22 -4.81 22.35
C GLN A 19 11.75 -4.01 21.17
N VAL A 20 12.45 -2.93 21.50
CA VAL A 20 13.20 -2.10 20.57
C VAL A 20 14.54 -2.80 20.33
N GLY A 21 14.76 -3.24 19.10
CA GLY A 21 16.04 -3.70 18.59
C GLY A 21 16.14 -3.33 17.12
N ASP A 22 17.06 -2.41 16.81
CA ASP A 22 17.59 -1.99 15.51
C ASP A 22 16.70 -2.16 14.26
N GLY A 23 15.89 -1.13 14.01
CA GLY A 23 15.54 -0.68 12.66
C GLY A 23 14.61 -1.55 11.80
N ASN A 24 14.26 -2.76 12.23
CA ASN A 24 13.36 -3.63 11.47
C ASN A 24 12.29 -4.24 12.39
N VAL A 25 11.03 -3.87 12.14
CA VAL A 25 9.90 -4.42 12.90
C VAL A 25 9.33 -5.61 12.14
N GLN A 26 9.60 -6.82 12.65
CA GLN A 26 8.80 -8.00 12.33
C GLN A 26 7.42 -7.83 12.98
N GLN A 27 6.48 -7.23 12.26
CA GLN A 27 5.12 -7.03 12.76
C GLN A 27 4.23 -8.20 12.35
N SER A 28 4.13 -9.18 13.23
CA SER A 28 3.09 -10.21 13.17
C SER A 28 1.77 -9.60 13.65
N THR A 29 0.98 -8.99 12.75
CA THR A 29 -0.38 -8.58 13.07
C THR A 29 -1.27 -9.81 13.14
N LYS A 30 -1.53 -10.32 14.36
CA LYS A 30 -2.60 -11.28 14.61
C LYS A 30 -3.93 -10.56 14.40
N ILE A 31 -4.50 -10.64 13.20
CA ILE A 31 -5.86 -10.18 12.92
C ILE A 31 -6.80 -11.13 13.69
N ARG A 32 -7.51 -10.61 14.70
CA ARG A 32 -8.50 -11.38 15.46
C ARG A 32 -9.80 -11.45 14.66
N CYS A 33 -10.13 -12.62 14.13
CA CYS A 33 -11.49 -12.92 13.69
C CYS A 33 -12.39 -13.17 14.92
N PRO A 34 -13.63 -12.66 14.95
CA PRO A 34 -14.67 -13.24 15.80
C PRO A 34 -15.28 -14.43 15.03
N ASP A 35 -15.12 -15.65 15.54
CA ASP A 35 -16.24 -16.56 15.87
C ASP A 35 -15.71 -17.92 16.37
N GLN A 36 -16.58 -18.58 17.12
CA GLN A 36 -16.50 -19.83 17.85
C GLN A 36 -15.93 -21.01 17.06
N GLY A 37 -15.25 -21.90 17.79
CA GLY A 37 -15.00 -23.28 17.36
C GLY A 37 -13.74 -23.46 16.52
N ALA A 38 -12.63 -23.75 17.21
CA ALA A 38 -11.44 -24.48 16.73
C ALA A 38 -10.98 -24.22 15.27
N SER A 39 -9.90 -23.45 15.10
CA SER A 39 -9.22 -23.31 13.80
C SER A 39 -7.73 -22.98 13.96
N PRO A 40 -6.88 -23.46 13.02
CA PRO A 40 -5.43 -23.26 13.06
C PRO A 40 -5.10 -21.77 12.87
N VAL A 41 -4.13 -21.30 13.63
CA VAL A 41 -3.61 -19.93 13.57
C VAL A 41 -2.99 -19.71 12.20
N LEU A 42 -3.67 -19.00 11.30
CA LEU A 42 -3.08 -18.58 10.03
C LEU A 42 -2.17 -17.38 10.29
N SER A 43 -0.92 -17.66 10.65
CA SER A 43 0.16 -16.68 10.62
C SER A 43 0.42 -16.35 9.16
N TYR A 44 0.01 -15.18 8.66
CA TYR A 44 0.43 -14.73 7.32
C TYR A 44 1.94 -14.46 7.38
N PRO A 45 2.80 -15.36 6.85
CA PRO A 45 4.23 -15.27 7.00
C PRO A 45 4.76 -14.51 5.78
N ALA A 46 4.33 -13.26 5.62
CA ALA A 46 5.04 -12.35 4.74
C ALA A 46 5.81 -11.41 5.64
N THR A 47 7.10 -11.70 5.83
CA THR A 47 8.08 -10.72 6.27
C THR A 47 8.24 -9.71 5.14
N ILE A 48 7.24 -8.85 4.93
CA ILE A 48 7.38 -7.74 4.01
C ILE A 48 8.25 -6.73 4.75
N SER A 49 9.50 -6.58 4.29
CA SER A 49 10.40 -5.53 4.78
C SER A 49 9.87 -4.17 4.31
N LEU A 50 8.81 -3.69 4.96
CA LEU A 50 8.18 -2.40 4.69
C LEU A 50 8.62 -1.40 5.74
N SER A 51 9.04 -0.23 5.28
CA SER A 51 9.22 0.90 6.18
C SER A 51 7.90 1.23 6.87
N THR A 52 7.92 1.32 8.20
CA THR A 52 6.78 1.76 9.01
C THR A 52 6.27 3.13 8.56
N ARG A 53 7.17 3.99 8.07
CA ARG A 53 6.82 5.30 7.52
C ARG A 53 5.91 5.17 6.30
N THR A 54 6.24 4.30 5.35
CA THR A 54 5.44 4.07 4.14
C THR A 54 4.05 3.52 4.47
N LEU A 55 3.98 2.55 5.38
CA LEU A 55 2.70 1.98 5.83
C LEU A 55 1.82 3.06 6.50
N ASN A 56 2.39 3.85 7.41
CA ASN A 56 1.65 4.92 8.09
C ASN A 56 1.21 6.02 7.13
N HIS A 57 2.05 6.37 6.16
CA HIS A 57 1.72 7.35 5.14
C HIS A 57 0.49 6.92 4.33
N LEU A 58 0.52 5.72 3.73
CA LEU A 58 -0.63 5.21 2.96
C LEU A 58 -1.88 5.01 3.84
N THR A 59 -1.70 4.54 5.07
CA THR A 59 -2.80 4.43 6.04
C THR A 59 -3.49 5.79 6.26
N GLY A 60 -2.71 6.87 6.34
CA GLY A 60 -3.22 8.24 6.46
C GLY A 60 -4.05 8.68 5.26
N HIS A 61 -3.58 8.39 4.05
CA HIS A 61 -4.33 8.68 2.81
C HIS A 61 -5.66 7.92 2.77
N ILE A 62 -5.66 6.62 3.06
CA ILE A 62 -6.89 5.81 3.09
C ILE A 62 -7.85 6.32 4.15
N ARG A 63 -7.36 6.64 5.34
CA ARG A 63 -8.21 7.16 6.43
C ARG A 63 -8.89 8.47 6.03
N ARG A 64 -8.14 9.41 5.47
CA ARG A 64 -8.67 10.71 5.01
C ARG A 64 -9.70 10.53 3.90
N HIS A 65 -9.40 9.68 2.92
CA HIS A 65 -10.31 9.38 1.82
C HIS A 65 -11.61 8.75 2.29
N ARG A 66 -11.55 7.72 3.14
CA ARG A 66 -12.75 7.07 3.69
C ARG A 66 -13.63 8.03 4.50
N HIS A 67 -13.01 8.98 5.23
CA HIS A 67 -13.73 10.01 5.96
C HIS A 67 -14.47 10.97 5.02
N GLN A 68 -13.81 11.42 3.95
CA GLN A 68 -14.43 12.29 2.93
C GLN A 68 -15.60 11.60 2.21
N GLN A 69 -15.44 10.32 1.86
CA GLN A 69 -16.47 9.54 1.16
C GLN A 69 -17.54 8.95 2.10
N ARG A 70 -17.45 9.18 3.42
CA ARG A 70 -18.34 8.59 4.44
C ARG A 70 -18.49 7.07 4.32
N SER A 71 -17.43 6.38 3.91
CA SER A 71 -17.42 4.91 3.77
C SER A 71 -17.41 4.27 5.15
N ARG A 72 -18.61 4.01 5.69
CA ARG A 72 -18.80 3.51 7.06
C ARG A 72 -18.55 2.01 7.22
N TRP A 73 -18.70 1.21 6.15
CA TRP A 73 -18.65 -0.25 6.23
C TRP A 73 -17.57 -0.83 5.32
N ARG A 74 -16.43 -1.20 5.90
CA ARG A 74 -15.29 -1.83 5.23
C ARG A 74 -14.82 -3.02 6.08
N ARG A 75 -14.50 -4.15 5.45
CA ARG A 75 -14.02 -5.34 6.16
C ARG A 75 -12.62 -5.16 6.78
N LEU A 76 -11.76 -4.40 6.10
CA LEU A 76 -10.39 -4.14 6.59
C LEU A 76 -10.27 -2.74 7.20
N THR A 77 -9.44 -2.65 8.25
CA THR A 77 -9.00 -1.35 8.78
C THR A 77 -8.20 -0.59 7.71
N PRO A 78 -8.06 0.73 7.80
CA PRO A 78 -7.20 1.49 6.87
C PRO A 78 -5.75 0.99 6.85
N ARG A 79 -5.24 0.49 7.98
CA ARG A 79 -3.89 -0.06 8.10
C ARG A 79 -3.76 -1.40 7.36
N ASP A 80 -4.74 -2.28 7.53
CA ASP A 80 -4.72 -3.59 6.85
C ASP A 80 -4.95 -3.45 5.34
N GLN A 81 -5.78 -2.49 4.92
CA GLN A 81 -5.89 -2.14 3.49
C GLN A 81 -4.55 -1.63 2.94
N ALA A 82 -3.86 -0.76 3.68
CA ALA A 82 -2.54 -0.27 3.28
C ALA A 82 -1.53 -1.41 3.18
N LEU A 83 -1.51 -2.32 4.16
CA LEU A 83 -0.63 -3.48 4.16
C LEU A 83 -0.91 -4.41 2.98
N LEU A 84 -2.18 -4.70 2.70
CA LEU A 84 -2.61 -5.50 1.55
C LEU A 84 -2.12 -4.89 0.23
N ALA A 85 -2.30 -3.57 0.06
CA ALA A 85 -1.85 -2.87 -1.14
C ALA A 85 -0.31 -2.86 -1.26
N LEU A 86 0.41 -2.62 -0.17
CA LEU A 86 1.87 -2.64 -0.17
C LEU A 86 2.43 -4.04 -0.41
N ALA A 87 1.78 -5.10 0.07
CA ALA A 87 2.14 -6.48 -0.24
C ALA A 87 2.03 -6.75 -1.74
N HIS A 88 0.93 -6.33 -2.36
CA HIS A 88 0.75 -6.43 -3.81
C HIS A 88 1.83 -5.66 -4.58
N LEU A 89 2.04 -4.38 -4.25
CA LEU A 89 2.97 -3.51 -4.97
C LEU A 89 4.44 -3.89 -4.77
N ARG A 90 4.82 -4.36 -3.58
CA ARG A 90 6.21 -4.67 -3.24
C ARG A 90 6.64 -6.06 -3.69
N ASN A 91 5.76 -7.05 -3.52
CA ASN A 91 6.11 -8.46 -3.73
C ASN A 91 5.44 -9.06 -4.96
N GLY A 92 4.49 -8.36 -5.60
CA GLY A 92 3.68 -8.92 -6.68
C GLY A 92 2.74 -10.03 -6.20
N ASP A 93 2.37 -10.05 -4.92
CA ASP A 93 1.47 -11.08 -4.37
C ASP A 93 0.14 -11.09 -5.12
N THR A 94 -0.34 -12.27 -5.51
CA THR A 94 -1.59 -12.42 -6.24
C THR A 94 -2.79 -12.02 -5.39
N TYR A 95 -3.84 -11.50 -6.04
CA TYR A 95 -5.08 -11.12 -5.33
C TYR A 95 -5.71 -12.30 -4.58
N THR A 96 -5.55 -13.53 -5.08
CA THR A 96 -6.04 -14.75 -4.42
C THR A 96 -5.29 -15.03 -3.12
N ARG A 97 -3.96 -14.92 -3.13
CA ARG A 97 -3.12 -15.10 -1.95
C ARG A 97 -3.40 -14.02 -0.91
N LEU A 98 -3.54 -12.76 -1.34
CA LEU A 98 -3.87 -11.65 -0.45
C LEU A 98 -5.28 -11.81 0.13
N ALA A 99 -6.27 -12.17 -0.69
CA ALA A 99 -7.64 -12.40 -0.23
C ALA A 99 -7.70 -13.47 0.86
N ALA A 100 -7.02 -14.60 0.66
CA ALA A 100 -6.92 -15.66 1.66
C ALA A 100 -6.23 -15.18 2.95
N GLY A 101 -5.09 -14.47 2.84
CA GLY A 101 -4.35 -13.98 4.00
C GLY A 101 -5.09 -12.93 4.85
N PHE A 102 -5.99 -12.16 4.24
CA PHE A 102 -6.77 -11.12 4.91
C PHE A 102 -8.23 -11.52 5.20
N GLY A 103 -8.66 -12.75 4.86
CA GLY A 103 -10.03 -13.22 5.11
C GLY A 103 -11.11 -12.45 4.33
N ILE A 104 -10.79 -11.97 3.12
CA ILE A 104 -11.71 -11.20 2.27
C ILE A 104 -11.90 -11.88 0.90
N GLY A 105 -12.94 -11.49 0.16
CA GLY A 105 -13.11 -11.97 -1.22
C GLY A 105 -12.09 -11.35 -2.18
N VAL A 106 -11.72 -12.08 -3.24
CA VAL A 106 -10.75 -11.66 -4.27
C VAL A 106 -11.13 -10.30 -4.88
N THR A 107 -12.41 -10.10 -5.20
CA THR A 107 -12.93 -8.82 -5.71
C THR A 107 -12.74 -7.67 -4.71
N THR A 108 -12.82 -7.95 -3.41
CA THR A 108 -12.58 -6.94 -2.37
C THR A 108 -11.09 -6.62 -2.27
N ALA A 109 -10.21 -7.63 -2.37
CA ALA A 109 -8.76 -7.43 -2.42
C ALA A 109 -8.38 -6.55 -3.62
N TRP A 110 -8.86 -6.90 -4.82
CA TRP A 110 -8.66 -6.11 -6.04
C TRP A 110 -9.11 -4.65 -5.86
N ARG A 111 -10.35 -4.43 -5.40
CA ARG A 111 -10.89 -3.08 -5.17
C ARG A 111 -10.04 -2.28 -4.18
N TYR A 112 -9.58 -2.91 -3.11
CA TYR A 112 -8.77 -2.27 -2.08
C TYR A 112 -7.36 -1.90 -2.57
N VAL A 113 -6.75 -2.74 -3.40
CA VAL A 113 -5.49 -2.42 -4.08
C VAL A 113 -5.68 -1.25 -5.04
N GLN A 114 -6.70 -1.29 -5.89
CA GLN A 114 -6.92 -0.24 -6.89
C GLN A 114 -7.24 1.12 -6.26
N GLU A 115 -8.01 1.14 -5.17
CA GLU A 115 -8.24 2.36 -4.41
C GLU A 115 -6.94 2.92 -3.82
N ALA A 116 -6.08 2.06 -3.26
CA ALA A 116 -4.79 2.50 -2.72
C ALA A 116 -3.88 3.06 -3.83
N ILE A 117 -3.85 2.42 -5.01
CA ILE A 117 -3.10 2.90 -6.19
C ILE A 117 -3.64 4.27 -6.62
N ALA A 118 -4.96 4.43 -6.73
CA ALA A 118 -5.57 5.70 -7.09
C ALA A 118 -5.23 6.82 -6.08
N LEU A 119 -5.20 6.51 -4.78
CA LEU A 119 -4.82 7.47 -3.75
C LEU A 119 -3.35 7.85 -3.80
N LEU A 120 -2.46 6.90 -4.11
CA LEU A 120 -1.04 7.18 -4.32
C LEU A 120 -0.83 8.03 -5.58
N ALA A 121 -1.52 7.70 -6.68
CA ALA A 121 -1.45 8.46 -7.91
C ALA A 121 -1.94 9.90 -7.72
N ALA A 122 -3.03 10.10 -6.98
CA ALA A 122 -3.54 11.43 -6.66
C ALA A 122 -2.65 12.22 -5.68
N ALA A 123 -1.81 11.52 -4.91
CA ALA A 123 -0.85 12.15 -3.99
C ALA A 123 0.49 12.48 -4.65
N ALA A 124 0.76 11.91 -5.84
CA ALA A 124 1.98 12.20 -6.58
C ALA A 124 1.98 13.67 -7.05
N PRO A 125 3.15 14.35 -7.02
CA PRO A 125 3.25 15.67 -7.59
C PRO A 125 2.89 15.63 -9.08
N ASP A 126 2.10 16.60 -9.53
CA ASP A 126 1.87 16.77 -10.95
C ASP A 126 3.15 17.27 -11.65
N LEU A 127 3.18 17.14 -12.98
CA LEU A 127 4.35 17.52 -13.76
C LEU A 127 4.72 18.99 -13.56
N ALA A 128 3.74 19.89 -13.44
CA ALA A 128 3.99 21.31 -13.23
C ALA A 128 4.72 21.57 -11.89
N THR A 129 4.24 20.95 -10.82
CA THR A 129 4.84 21.00 -9.48
C THR A 129 6.24 20.40 -9.48
N ALA A 130 6.45 19.30 -10.18
CA ALA A 130 7.77 18.70 -10.36
C ALA A 130 8.71 19.65 -11.13
N MET A 131 8.25 20.27 -12.22
CA MET A 131 9.03 21.22 -13.01
C MET A 131 9.41 22.47 -12.21
N ASP A 132 8.50 23.00 -11.40
CA ASP A 132 8.80 24.15 -10.51
C ASP A 132 9.80 23.79 -9.40
N ARG A 133 9.84 22.52 -8.97
CA ARG A 133 10.89 22.03 -8.06
C ARG A 133 12.23 21.91 -8.78
N ILE A 134 12.24 21.33 -9.97
CA ILE A 134 13.44 21.11 -10.79
C ILE A 134 14.13 22.44 -11.10
N ARG A 135 13.38 23.48 -11.44
CA ARG A 135 13.90 24.84 -11.71
C ARG A 135 14.72 25.46 -10.58
N ARG A 136 14.59 24.96 -9.35
CA ARG A 136 15.35 25.44 -8.19
C ARG A 136 16.74 24.81 -8.06
N TYR A 137 17.05 23.80 -8.88
CA TYR A 137 18.34 23.13 -8.87
C TYR A 137 19.13 23.47 -10.14
N PRO A 138 20.46 23.63 -10.05
CA PRO A 138 21.30 23.91 -11.21
C PRO A 138 21.34 22.73 -12.20
N TYR A 139 21.08 21.51 -11.71
CA TYR A 139 20.94 20.29 -12.49
C TYR A 139 20.10 19.28 -11.70
N VAL A 140 19.59 18.26 -12.39
CA VAL A 140 18.86 17.12 -11.80
C VAL A 140 19.38 15.81 -12.38
N ILE A 141 19.27 14.74 -11.61
CA ILE A 141 19.65 13.40 -12.04
C ILE A 141 18.39 12.74 -12.61
N LEU A 142 18.44 12.35 -13.88
CA LEU A 142 17.40 11.59 -14.55
C LEU A 142 17.87 10.14 -14.68
N ASP A 143 17.14 9.22 -14.08
CA ASP A 143 17.33 7.79 -14.28
C ASP A 143 16.12 7.20 -15.00
N GLY A 144 16.34 6.19 -15.84
CA GLY A 144 15.32 5.60 -16.69
C GLY A 144 15.47 4.09 -16.78
N THR A 145 14.44 3.37 -16.34
CA THR A 145 14.36 1.91 -16.45
C THR A 145 13.33 1.52 -17.50
N LEU A 146 13.73 0.68 -18.46
CA LEU A 146 12.80 0.13 -19.45
C LEU A 146 12.12 -1.12 -18.88
N ILE A 147 10.85 -0.98 -18.53
CA ILE A 147 9.99 -2.08 -18.10
C ILE A 147 9.45 -2.78 -19.36
N PRO A 148 9.75 -4.09 -19.57
CA PRO A 148 9.18 -4.83 -20.69
C PRO A 148 7.65 -4.82 -20.63
N ILE A 149 7.01 -4.69 -21.78
CA ILE A 149 5.56 -4.86 -21.91
C ILE A 149 5.26 -6.06 -22.79
N ASP A 150 4.26 -6.85 -22.41
CA ASP A 150 3.80 -7.98 -23.20
C ASP A 150 2.95 -7.52 -24.40
N ARG A 151 2.56 -8.48 -25.25
CA ARG A 151 1.97 -8.32 -26.58
C ARG A 151 0.58 -7.65 -26.58
N VAL A 152 0.52 -6.35 -26.30
CA VAL A 152 -0.65 -5.47 -26.55
C VAL A 152 -0.73 -5.15 -28.06
N ALA A 153 -1.91 -4.91 -28.62
CA ALA A 153 -2.04 -4.42 -30.00
C ALA A 153 -1.34 -3.04 -30.15
N ASP A 154 -0.84 -2.72 -31.35
CA ASP A 154 -0.15 -1.45 -31.68
C ASP A 154 1.07 -1.11 -30.80
N GLN A 155 2.05 -2.01 -30.76
CA GLN A 155 3.26 -1.84 -29.94
C GLN A 155 4.29 -0.85 -30.48
N LYS A 156 4.18 -0.43 -31.75
CA LYS A 156 5.18 0.39 -32.43
C LYS A 156 5.63 1.63 -31.64
N PRO A 157 4.76 2.38 -30.93
CA PRO A 157 5.17 3.52 -30.10
C PRO A 157 6.05 3.15 -28.89
N TYR A 158 6.03 1.89 -28.46
CA TYR A 158 6.71 1.39 -27.27
C TYR A 158 7.99 0.61 -27.60
N TYR A 159 8.45 0.60 -28.86
CA TYR A 159 9.70 -0.07 -29.22
C TYR A 159 10.91 0.74 -28.76
N SER A 160 11.74 0.14 -27.91
CA SER A 160 13.02 0.74 -27.53
C SER A 160 14.11 0.31 -28.49
N GLY A 161 14.63 1.26 -29.28
CA GLY A 161 15.79 1.04 -30.14
C GLY A 161 17.06 0.68 -29.35
N LYS A 162 17.26 1.24 -28.15
CA LYS A 162 18.43 0.92 -27.31
C LYS A 162 18.45 -0.53 -26.83
N HIS A 163 17.28 -1.06 -26.47
CA HIS A 163 17.15 -2.38 -25.86
C HIS A 163 16.62 -3.45 -26.82
N HIS A 164 16.39 -3.09 -28.08
CA HIS A 164 15.80 -3.94 -29.12
C HIS A 164 14.53 -4.69 -28.66
N ARG A 165 13.70 -4.05 -27.83
CA ARG A 165 12.51 -4.66 -27.24
C ARG A 165 11.40 -3.64 -26.98
N HIS A 166 10.16 -4.10 -26.95
CA HIS A 166 9.04 -3.27 -26.52
C HIS A 166 9.02 -3.12 -25.00
N GLY A 167 8.77 -1.89 -24.54
CA GLY A 167 8.72 -1.58 -23.13
C GLY A 167 8.30 -0.13 -22.85
N MET A 168 7.87 0.11 -21.62
CA MET A 168 7.61 1.45 -21.10
C MET A 168 8.86 1.96 -20.38
N ASN A 169 9.34 3.15 -20.75
CA ASN A 169 10.42 3.80 -20.02
C ASN A 169 9.87 4.51 -18.79
N THR A 170 10.10 3.95 -17.60
CA THR A 170 9.80 4.61 -16.33
C THR A 170 11.00 5.45 -15.93
N GLN A 171 10.82 6.77 -15.93
CA GLN A 171 11.87 7.70 -15.54
C GLN A 171 11.63 8.24 -14.13
N THR A 172 12.72 8.40 -13.38
CA THR A 172 12.72 9.01 -12.05
C THR A 172 13.66 10.22 -12.07
N ILE A 173 13.26 11.27 -11.35
CA ILE A 173 14.02 12.51 -11.23
C ILE A 173 14.42 12.67 -9.77
N ALA A 174 15.71 12.91 -9.52
CA ALA A 174 16.25 13.18 -8.21
C ALA A 174 16.99 14.52 -8.18
N SER A 175 16.88 15.23 -7.06
CA SER A 175 17.71 16.39 -6.78
C SER A 175 19.17 15.97 -6.54
N PRO A 176 20.15 16.88 -6.70
CA PRO A 176 21.55 16.60 -6.37
C PRO A 176 21.78 16.14 -4.93
N GLN A 177 20.85 16.46 -4.03
CA GLN A 177 20.87 16.08 -2.61
C GLN A 177 20.23 14.70 -2.35
N GLY A 178 19.87 13.95 -3.40
CA GLY A 178 19.33 12.60 -3.29
C GLY A 178 17.86 12.53 -2.89
N THR A 179 17.10 13.62 -3.09
CA THR A 179 15.65 13.62 -2.83
C THR A 179 14.87 13.44 -4.14
N TRP A 180 13.88 12.55 -4.16
CA TRP A 180 12.97 12.36 -5.30
C TRP A 180 12.07 13.59 -5.49
N LEU A 181 11.91 14.05 -6.73
CA LEU A 181 11.21 15.30 -7.08
C LEU A 181 9.77 15.10 -7.57
#